data_AF-A0A6H0KU73-F1
#
_entry.id   AF-A0A6H0KU73-F1
#
_cell.length_a   1.000
_cell.length_b   1.000
_cell.length_c   1.000
_cell.angle_alpha   90.00
_cell.angle_beta   90.00
_cell.angle_gamma   90.00
#
_symmetry.space_group_name_H-M   'P 1'
#
loop_
_entity.id
_entity.type
_entity.pdbx_description
1 polymer ?
#
loop_
_entity_poly.entity_id
_entity_poly.type
_entity_poly.pdbx_seq_one_letter_code
_entity_poly.pdbx_strand_id
1 'polypeptide(L)' 'MEKEKKIEEAKQVLKKMLVDEYNIKSADQFFSTEGEVMAEIYESMKIEQENFNLTDDELNSLLDSIFDEM' A
#
# COMPACT_ATOMS: atom_id res chain seq x y z
N MET A 1 -11.49 10.94 14.55
CA MET A 1 -10.39 10.63 15.48
C MET A 1 -9.89 9.19 15.37
N GLU A 2 -10.62 8.14 15.76
CA GLU A 2 -10.08 6.76 15.66
C GLU A 2 -9.87 6.29 14.22
N LYS A 3 -10.83 6.58 13.32
CA LYS A 3 -10.73 6.19 11.91
C LYS A 3 -9.60 6.93 11.17
N GLU A 4 -9.44 8.23 11.37
CA GLU A 4 -8.36 9.02 10.75
C GLU A 4 -6.98 8.53 11.21
N LYS A 5 -6.84 8.24 12.50
CA LYS A 5 -5.58 7.69 13.03
C LYS A 5 -5.27 6.32 12.42
N LYS A 6 -6.29 5.47 12.26
CA LYS A 6 -6.17 4.16 11.60
C LYS A 6 -5.74 4.29 10.14
N ILE A 7 -6.31 5.25 9.41
CA ILE A 7 -5.96 5.52 8.00
C ILE A 7 -4.51 6.00 7.90
N GLU A 8 -4.06 6.88 8.80
CA GLU A 8 -2.68 7.34 8.84
C GLU A 8 -1.70 6.21 9.18
N GLU A 9 -2.04 5.35 10.15
CA GLU A 9 -1.24 4.16 10.49
C GLU A 9 -1.17 3.19 9.31
N ALA A 10 -2.29 2.92 8.63
CA ALA A 10 -2.34 2.08 7.44
C ALA A 10 -1.46 2.62 6.30
N LYS A 11 -1.50 3.95 6.08
CA LYS A 11 -0.65 4.63 5.10
C LYS A 11 0.83 4.38 5.37
N GLN A 12 1.26 4.52 6.62
CA GLN A 12 2.66 4.31 7.00
C GLN A 12 3.09 2.86 6.83
N VAL A 13 2.24 1.90 7.19
CA VAL A 13 2.53 0.47 7.01
C VAL A 13 2.64 0.10 5.53
N LEU A 14 1.67 0.52 4.71
CA LEU A 14 1.69 0.26 3.27
C LEU A 14 2.89 0.93 2.59
N LYS A 15 3.21 2.18 2.94
CA LYS A 15 4.38 2.88 2.42
C LYS A 15 5.67 2.16 2.78
N LYS A 16 5.80 1.71 4.03
CA LYS A 16 6.97 0.96 4.49
C LYS A 16 7.12 -0.35 3.73
N MET A 17 6.04 -1.12 3.59
CA MET A 17 6.04 -2.36 2.82
C MET A 17 6.52 -2.10 1.38
N LEU A 18 5.88 -1.16 0.67
CA LEU A 18 6.21 -0.86 -0.71
C LEU A 18 7.65 -0.39 -0.89
N VAL A 19 8.12 0.52 -0.04
CA VAL A 19 9.45 1.16 -0.19
C VAL A 19 10.57 0.32 0.41
N ASP A 20 10.42 -0.16 1.65
CA ASP A 20 11.50 -0.83 2.37
C ASP A 20 11.62 -2.30 1.99
N GLU A 21 10.50 -2.99 1.76
CA GLU A 21 10.50 -4.44 1.50
C GLU A 21 10.61 -4.73 0.00
N TYR A 22 9.82 -4.02 -0.82
CA TYR A 22 9.75 -4.25 -2.26
C TYR A 22 10.52 -3.22 -3.10
N ASN A 23 11.12 -2.21 -2.47
CA ASN A 23 11.90 -1.16 -3.15
C ASN A 23 11.12 -0.47 -4.29
N ILE A 24 9.80 -0.34 -4.15
CA ILE A 24 8.91 0.41 -5.04
C ILE A 24 9.09 1.90 -4.75
N LYS A 25 9.50 2.67 -5.76
CA LYS A 25 9.79 4.10 -5.64
C LYS A 25 8.83 5.01 -6.41
N SER A 26 7.92 4.45 -7.19
CA SER A 26 6.92 5.19 -7.93
C SER A 26 5.74 4.29 -8.31
N ALA A 27 4.61 4.91 -8.67
CA ALA A 27 3.48 4.22 -9.25
C ALA A 27 3.88 3.47 -10.54
N ASP A 28 4.69 4.10 -11.41
CA ASP A 28 5.15 3.46 -12.66
C ASP A 28 5.91 2.16 -12.38
N GLN A 29 6.78 2.15 -11.37
CA GLN A 29 7.52 0.95 -10.98
C GLN A 29 6.58 -0.11 -10.41
N PHE A 30 5.62 0.30 -9.58
CA PHE A 30 4.60 -0.60 -9.04
C PHE A 30 3.83 -1.29 -10.17
N PHE A 31 3.31 -0.53 -11.14
CA PHE A 31 2.54 -1.08 -12.26
C PHE A 31 3.40 -1.83 -13.29
N SER A 32 4.71 -1.58 -13.32
CA SER A 32 5.66 -2.34 -14.15
C SER A 32 6.20 -3.59 -13.45
N THR A 33 5.83 -3.83 -12.19
CA THR A 33 6.23 -5.03 -11.46
C THR A 33 5.40 -6.21 -11.95
N GLU A 34 6.08 -7.29 -12.35
CA GLU A 34 5.47 -8.47 -12.94
C GLU A 34 5.94 -9.75 -12.24
N GLY A 35 5.25 -10.85 -12.50
CA GLY A 35 5.64 -12.19 -12.03
C GLY A 35 5.43 -12.38 -10.52
N GLU A 36 6.31 -13.16 -9.90
CA GLU A 36 6.20 -13.56 -8.48
C GLU A 36 6.19 -12.36 -7.53
N VAL A 37 7.02 -11.35 -7.81
CA VAL A 37 7.12 -10.14 -6.97
C VAL A 37 5.78 -9.38 -6.94
N MET A 38 5.08 -9.32 -8.08
CA MET A 38 3.77 -8.66 -8.15
C MET A 38 2.72 -9.43 -7.32
N ALA A 39 2.75 -10.76 -7.40
CA ALA A 39 1.86 -11.59 -6.61
C ALA A 39 2.09 -11.42 -5.10
N GLU A 40 3.36 -11.38 -4.66
CA GLU A 40 3.72 -11.16 -3.26
C GLU A 40 3.28 -9.78 -2.76
N ILE A 41 3.49 -8.72 -3.55
CA ILE A 41 3.04 -7.37 -3.20
C ILE A 41 1.53 -7.33 -2.98
N TYR A 42 0.75 -7.92 -3.90
CA TYR A 42 -0.72 -7.95 -3.75
C TYR A 42 -1.18 -8.78 -2.56
N GLU A 43 -0.54 -9.91 -2.28
CA GLU A 43 -0.85 -10.74 -1.10
C GLU A 43 -0.59 -9.96 0.19
N SER A 44 0.59 -9.35 0.31
CA SER A 44 0.96 -8.49 1.44
C SER A 44 -0.01 -7.30 1.59
N MET A 45 -0.39 -6.65 0.50
CA MET A 45 -1.38 -5.57 0.52
C MET A 45 -2.76 -6.06 0.98
N LYS A 46 -3.19 -7.25 0.57
CA LYS A 46 -4.47 -7.83 1.02
C LYS A 46 -4.46 -8.13 2.51
N ILE A 47 -3.34 -8.64 3.04
CA ILE A 47 -3.16 -8.84 4.49
C ILE A 47 -3.32 -7.53 5.24
N GLU A 48 -2.66 -6.46 4.80
CA GLU A 48 -2.79 -5.16 5.48
C GLU A 48 -4.18 -4.54 5.29
N GLN A 49 -4.81 -4.73 4.13
CA GLN A 49 -6.19 -4.32 3.91
C GLN A 49 -7.13 -4.96 4.94
N GLU A 50 -6.96 -6.25 5.23
CA GLU A 50 -7.75 -6.96 6.26
C GLU A 50 -7.39 -6.51 7.68
N ASN A 51 -6.10 -6.37 8.01
CA ASN A 51 -5.63 -5.89 9.31
C ASN A 51 -6.24 -4.53 9.67
N PHE A 52 -6.28 -3.64 8.68
CA PHE A 52 -6.83 -2.30 8.82
C PHE A 52 -8.30 -2.19 8.41
N ASN A 53 -8.98 -3.31 8.11
CA ASN A 53 -10.39 -3.35 7.67
C ASN A 53 -10.71 -2.22 6.68
N LEU A 54 -9.87 -2.08 5.66
CA LEU A 54 -9.98 -1.05 4.63
C LEU A 54 -10.88 -1.54 3.51
N THR A 55 -11.73 -0.67 3.00
CA THR A 55 -12.40 -0.94 1.73
C THR A 55 -11.41 -0.88 0.57
N ASP A 56 -11.77 -1.44 -0.58
CA ASP A 56 -10.94 -1.32 -1.78
C ASP A 56 -10.73 0.16 -2.17
N ASP A 57 -11.75 1.01 -2.01
CA ASP A 57 -11.66 2.46 -2.27
C ASP A 57 -10.69 3.18 -1.30
N GLU A 58 -10.71 2.79 -0.03
CA GLU A 58 -9.80 3.35 0.98
C GLU A 58 -8.36 2.93 0.70
N LEU A 59 -8.14 1.66 0.32
CA LEU A 59 -6.84 1.18 -0.09
C LEU A 59 -6.32 1.92 -1.33
N ASN A 60 -7.14 2.07 -2.38
CA ASN A 60 -6.75 2.79 -3.59
C ASN A 60 -6.41 4.26 -3.29
N SER A 61 -7.22 4.93 -2.47
CA SER A 61 -6.96 6.31 -2.06
C SER A 61 -5.65 6.44 -1.26
N LEU A 62 -5.33 5.44 -0.45
CA LEU A 62 -4.06 5.39 0.28
C LEU A 62 -2.87 5.20 -0.66
N LEU A 63 -2.98 4.31 -1.65
CA LEU A 63 -1.92 4.10 -2.64
C LEU A 63 -1.67 5.37 -3.46
N ASP A 64 -2.71 6.02 -3.95
CA ASP A 64 -2.60 7.30 -4.66
C ASP A 64 -1.87 8.34 -3.79
N SER A 65 -2.28 8.46 -2.52
CA SER A 65 -1.61 9.39 -1.60
C SER A 65 -0.17 9.01 -1.27
N ILE A 66 0.18 7.72 -1.25
CA ILE A 66 1.57 7.27 -1.04
C ILE A 66 2.42 7.63 -2.26
N PHE A 67 1.93 7.36 -3.47
CA PHE A 67 2.67 7.63 -4.69
C PHE A 67 2.79 9.12 -5.01
N ASP A 68 1.80 9.94 -4.65
CA ASP A 68 1.88 11.41 -4.77
C ASP A 68 2.96 12.03 -3.85
N GLU A 69 3.33 11.34 -2.76
CA GLU A 69 4.34 11.79 -1.80
C GLU A 69 5.78 11.34 -2.13
N MET A 70 5.95 10.48 -3.14
CA MET A 70 7.23 9.86 -3.50
C MET A 70 7.87 10.55 -4.70
#